data_AF-A0A964C2J3-F1
#
_entry.id   AF-A0A964C2J3-F1
#
_cell.length_a   1.000
_cell.length_b   1.000
_cell.length_c   1.000
_cell.angle_alpha   90.00
_cell.angle_beta   90.00
_cell.angle_gamma   90.00
#
_symmetry.space_group_name_H-M   'P 1'
#
loop_
_entity.id
_entity.type
_entity.pdbx_description
1 polymer ?
#
loop_
_entity_poly.entity_id
_entity_poly.type
_entity_poly.pdbx_seq_one_letter_code
_entity_poly.pdbx_strand_id
1 'polypeptide(L)' 'MLVILMENQMLAPQCVCQSCVLADRTGQPRWSGGELRCGHPVAKPTENLPDRYECQMGFVIANVK' A
#
# COMPACT_ATOMS: atom_id res chain seq x y z
N MET A 1 -8.55 -2.00 4.75
CA MET A 1 -8.40 -2.38 3.33
C MET A 1 -7.23 -1.61 2.74
N LEU A 2 -6.34 -2.27 2.01
CA LEU A 2 -5.21 -1.60 1.35
C LEU A 2 -5.59 -1.09 -0.03
N VAL A 3 -5.22 0.14 -0.35
CA VAL A 3 -5.41 0.77 -1.68
C VAL A 3 -4.13 1.50 -2.10
N ILE A 4 -3.87 1.56 -3.40
CA ILE A 4 -2.78 2.38 -3.94
C ILE A 4 -3.32 3.79 -4.20
N LEU A 5 -2.66 4.79 -3.64
CA LEU A 5 -2.98 6.19 -3.84
C LEU A 5 -2.22 6.72 -5.05
N MET A 6 -2.96 7.30 -5.99
CA MET A 6 -2.46 8.12 -7.08
C MET A 6 -2.96 9.54 -6.87
N GLU A 7 -2.43 10.52 -7.61
CA GLU A 7 -2.78 11.94 -7.46
C GLU A 7 -4.30 12.19 -7.44
N ASN A 8 -5.04 11.56 -8.37
CA ASN A 8 -6.48 11.82 -8.57
C ASN A 8 -7.36 10.56 -8.45
N GLN A 9 -6.79 9.41 -8.08
CA GLN A 9 -7.54 8.15 -8.02
C GLN A 9 -6.97 7.16 -7.01
N MET A 10 -7.79 6.21 -6.62
CA MET A 10 -7.38 5.04 -5.86
C MET A 10 -7.42 3.81 -6.76
N LEU A 11 -6.36 3.00 -6.71
CA LEU A 11 -6.27 1.75 -7.44
C LEU A 11 -6.35 0.57 -6.48
N ALA A 12 -7.03 -0.48 -6.92
CA ALA A 12 -6.94 -1.78 -6.26
C ALA A 12 -5.48 -2.24 -6.33
N PRO A 13 -4.89 -2.74 -5.23
CA PRO A 13 -3.49 -3.12 -5.24
C PRO A 13 -3.16 -4.16 -6.32
N GLN A 14 -4.10 -5.04 -6.66
CA GLN A 14 -3.97 -6.04 -7.72
C GLN A 14 -3.54 -5.45 -9.07
N CYS A 15 -3.94 -4.20 -9.40
CA CYS A 15 -3.52 -3.55 -10.66
C CYS A 15 -2.00 -3.33 -10.76
N VAL A 16 -1.29 -3.32 -9.64
CA VAL A 16 0.16 -3.04 -9.56
C VAL A 16 0.90 -4.20 -8.91
N CYS A 17 0.39 -4.70 -7.78
CA CYS A 17 1.02 -5.75 -7.00
C CYS A 17 0.92 -7.13 -7.67
N GLN A 18 -0.03 -7.38 -8.57
CA GLN A 18 -0.12 -8.67 -9.27
C GLN A 18 1.14 -9.00 -10.10
N SER A 19 1.81 -7.99 -10.65
CA SER A 19 3.07 -8.15 -11.39
C SER A 19 4.32 -7.87 -10.53
N CYS A 20 4.16 -7.61 -9.23
CA CYS A 20 5.25 -7.27 -8.33
C CYS A 20 5.87 -8.51 -7.70
N VAL A 21 7.20 -8.65 -7.80
CA VAL A 21 7.96 -9.79 -7.23
C VAL A 21 7.85 -9.86 -5.69
N LEU A 22 7.55 -8.74 -5.04
CA LEU A 22 7.44 -8.65 -3.58
C LEU A 22 6.02 -8.88 -3.05
N ALA A 23 5.01 -8.98 -3.92
CA ALA A 23 3.63 -9.22 -3.54
C ALA A 23 3.45 -10.58 -2.85
N ASP A 24 2.27 -10.77 -2.25
CA ASP A 24 1.84 -12.09 -1.81
C ASP A 24 1.32 -12.94 -2.98
N ARG A 25 0.93 -14.18 -2.69
CA ARG A 25 0.46 -15.15 -3.71
C ARG A 25 -0.84 -14.75 -4.40
N THR A 26 -1.56 -13.75 -3.87
CA THR A 26 -2.82 -13.23 -4.42
C THR A 26 -2.63 -11.93 -5.18
N GLY A 27 -1.38 -11.47 -5.34
CA GLY A 27 -1.08 -10.19 -5.98
C GLY A 27 -1.44 -9.00 -5.09
N GLN A 28 -1.44 -9.17 -3.77
CA GLN A 28 -1.67 -8.09 -2.80
C GLN A 28 -0.34 -7.63 -2.17
N PRO A 29 -0.30 -6.42 -1.59
CA PRO A 29 0.86 -5.96 -0.84
C PRO A 29 1.14 -6.91 0.31
N ARG A 30 2.41 -7.29 0.50
CA ARG A 30 2.79 -8.28 1.52
C ARG A 30 2.59 -7.70 2.91
N TRP A 31 1.45 -8.02 3.53
CA TRP A 31 1.12 -7.59 4.88
C TRP A 31 1.35 -8.72 5.87
N SER A 32 2.13 -8.48 6.92
CA SER A 32 2.38 -9.48 7.96
C SER A 32 2.80 -8.81 9.25
N GLY A 33 2.31 -9.30 10.39
CA GLY A 33 2.65 -8.76 11.71
C GLY A 33 2.16 -7.34 11.97
N GLY A 34 1.14 -6.88 11.24
CA GLY A 34 0.62 -5.51 11.36
C GLY A 34 1.36 -4.47 10.52
N GLU A 35 2.28 -4.91 9.65
CA GLU A 35 3.14 -4.02 8.85
C GLU A 35 3.13 -4.39 7.37
N LEU A 36 3.41 -3.39 6.53
CA LEU A 36 3.68 -3.59 5.12
C LEU A 36 5.13 -4.08 4.92
N ARG A 37 5.32 -5.35 4.58
CA ARG A 37 6.64 -5.99 4.45
C ARG A 37 7.38 -5.62 3.17
N CYS A 38 6.69 -5.11 2.17
CA CYS A 38 7.29 -4.66 0.91
C CYS A 38 7.50 -3.13 0.90
N GLY A 39 7.50 -2.47 2.05
CA GLY A 39 7.57 -1.03 2.16
C GLY A 39 7.85 -0.55 3.58
N HIS A 40 7.63 0.74 3.82
CA HIS A 40 7.74 1.37 5.14
C HIS A 40 6.61 2.37 5.36
N PRO A 41 6.24 2.69 6.61
CA PRO A 41 5.28 3.75 6.89
C PRO A 41 5.80 5.11 6.39
N VAL A 42 4.87 5.99 6.00
CA VAL A 42 5.15 7.39 5.68
C VAL A 42 4.28 8.31 6.51
N ALA A 43 4.76 9.54 6.72
CA ALA A 43 4.05 10.52 7.52
C ALA A 43 2.64 10.78 6.96
N LYS A 44 1.66 10.78 7.87
CA LYS A 44 0.31 11.21 7.52
C LYS A 44 0.24 12.73 7.61
N PRO A 45 -0.38 13.42 6.64
CA PRO A 45 -0.57 14.87 6.71
C PRO A 45 -1.40 15.32 7.91
N THR A 46 -2.35 14.48 8.34
CA THR A 46 -3.22 14.72 9.50
C THR A 46 -3.59 13.39 10.16
N GLU A 47 -3.92 13.42 11.45
CA GLU A 47 -4.33 12.20 12.20
C GLU A 47 -5.64 11.58 11.68
N ASN A 48 -6.49 12.40 11.05
CA ASN A 48 -7.76 11.95 10.46
C ASN A 48 -7.58 11.13 9.17
N LEU A 49 -6.38 11.07 8.62
CA LEU A 49 -6.11 10.31 7.40
C LEU A 49 -5.70 8.85 7.71
N PRO A 50 -5.97 7.92 6.78
CA PRO A 50 -5.54 6.52 6.90
C PRO A 50 -4.03 6.37 7.03
N ASP A 51 -3.56 5.28 7.65
CA ASP A 51 -2.12 4.94 7.63
C ASP A 51 -1.62 4.83 6.20
N ARG A 52 -0.47 5.46 5.93
CA ARG A 52 0.17 5.50 4.62
C ARG A 52 1.51 4.78 4.71
N TYR A 53 1.85 4.11 3.63
CA TYR A 53 3.10 3.37 3.47
C TYR A 53 3.63 3.62 2.07
N GLU A 54 4.93 3.67 1.90
CA GLU A 54 5.57 3.67 0.59
C GLU A 54 6.17 2.29 0.36
N CYS A 55 5.78 1.64 -0.74
CA CYS A 55 6.37 0.36 -1.13
C CYS A 55 7.71 0.56 -1.85
N GLN A 56 8.51 -0.50 -1.96
CA GLN A 56 9.82 -0.43 -2.62
C GLN A 56 9.77 0.00 -4.10
N MET A 57 8.61 -0.09 -4.74
CA MET A 57 8.40 0.38 -6.11
C MET A 57 8.03 1.88 -6.18
N GLY A 58 7.96 2.58 -5.04
CA GLY A 58 7.62 4.00 -4.95
C GLY A 58 6.12 4.31 -4.92
N PHE A 59 5.25 3.30 -4.88
CA PHE A 59 3.81 3.53 -4.74
C PHE A 59 3.43 3.81 -3.29
N VAL A 60 2.56 4.79 -3.09
CA VAL A 60 1.95 5.04 -1.79
C VAL A 60 0.72 4.16 -1.61
N ILE A 61 0.70 3.39 -0.53
CA ILE A 61 -0.39 2.50 -0.14
C ILE A 61 -1.04 3.07 1.11
N ALA A 62 -2.37 3.13 1.14
CA ALA A 62 -3.15 3.53 2.31
C ALA A 62 -3.96 2.35 2.88
N ASN A 63 -4.03 2.27 4.21
CA ASN A 63 -4.92 1.34 4.90
C ASN A 63 -6.22 2.03 5.30
N VAL A 64 -7.18 2.05 4.38
CA VAL A 64 -8.50 2.66 4.55
C VAL A 64 -9.40 1.68 5.29
N LYS A 65 -10.01 2.09 6.40
CA LYS A 65 -11.02 1.27 7.10
C LYS A 65 -12.36 1.37 6.39
#